data_AF-A0A6N6KFA4-F1
#
_entry.id   AF-A0A6N6KFA4-F1
#
_cell.length_a   1.000
_cell.length_b   1.000
_cell.length_c   1.000
_cell.angle_alpha   90.00
_cell.angle_beta   90.00
_cell.angle_gamma   90.00
#
_symmetry.space_group_name_H-M   'P 1'
#
loop_
_entity.id
_entity.type
_entity.pdbx_description
1 polymer ?
#
loop_
_entity_poly.entity_id
_entity_poly.type
_entity_poly.pdbx_seq_one_letter_code
_entity_poly.pdbx_strand_id
1 'polypeptide(L)'
;FYEALFYLVSFVILDWVYWKTDKRHKLGHIFGLWLLLIWGGRFVLEYFKEDLGGIQTYFGNVLSTGQLLSIPLIIWGLYLVFRKKQG
;
A
#
# COMPACT_ATOMS: atom_id res chain seq x y z
N PHE A 1 10.07 11.98 8.84
CA PHE A 1 8.76 12.57 9.20
C PHE A 1 7.64 12.06 8.28
N TYR A 2 7.83 12.12 6.96
CA TYR A 2 6.85 11.66 5.96
C TYR A 2 6.39 10.20 6.14
N GLU A 3 7.30 9.25 6.34
CA GLU A 3 6.96 7.84 6.56
C GLU A 3 6.12 7.62 7.82
N ALA A 4 6.49 8.26 8.94
CA ALA A 4 5.75 8.14 10.20
C ALA A 4 4.33 8.71 10.08
N LEU A 5 4.17 9.85 9.40
CA LEU A 5 2.86 10.43 9.13
C LEU A 5 2.02 9.53 8.23
N PHE A 6 2.64 8.90 7.23
CA PHE A 6 1.97 7.94 6.35
C PHE A 6 1.47 6.70 7.12
N TYR A 7 2.28 6.16 8.03
CA TYR A 7 1.86 5.05 8.89
C TYR A 7 0.72 5.46 9.84
N LEU A 8 0.74 6.69 10.35
CA LEU A 8 -0.33 7.21 11.19
C LEU A 8 -1.64 7.37 10.41
N VAL A 9 -1.59 7.92 9.20
CA VAL A 9 -2.76 8.08 8.32
C VAL A 9 -3.34 6.72 7.93
N SER A 10 -2.49 5.76 7.54
CA SER A 10 -2.95 4.41 7.19
C SER A 10 -3.59 3.69 8.38
N PHE A 11 -3.08 3.89 9.60
CA PHE A 11 -3.71 3.38 10.82
C PHE A 11 -5.10 3.96 11.05
N VAL A 12 -5.26 5.29 10.93
CA VAL A 12 -6.57 5.96 11.08
C VAL A 12 -7.57 5.50 10.01
N ILE A 13 -7.13 5.32 8.76
CA ILE A 13 -7.99 4.82 7.67
C ILE A 13 -8.44 3.39 7.98
N LEU A 14 -7.54 2.52 8.44
CA LEU A 14 -7.88 1.15 8.81
C LEU A 14 -8.85 1.09 9.98
N ASP A 15 -8.60 1.85 11.04
CA ASP A 15 -9.46 1.93 12.21
C ASP A 15 -10.85 2.47 11.83
N TRP A 16 -10.90 3.50 11.01
CA TRP A 16 -12.16 4.05 10.50
C TRP A 16 -12.93 3.07 9.62
N VAL A 17 -12.26 2.39 8.68
CA VAL A 17 -12.91 1.38 7.84
C VAL A 17 -13.37 0.19 8.67
N TYR A 18 -12.58 -0.23 9.66
CA TYR A 18 -12.94 -1.29 10.60
C TYR A 18 -14.18 -0.90 11.40
N TRP A 19 -14.18 0.28 12.02
CA TRP A 19 -15.27 0.68 12.91
C TRP A 19 -16.55 1.05 12.17
N LYS A 20 -16.43 1.78 11.06
CA LYS A 20 -17.58 2.39 10.36
C LYS A 20 -18.20 1.50 9.28
N THR A 21 -17.54 0.40 8.90
CA THR A 21 -18.04 -0.48 7.84
C THR A 21 -18.38 -1.86 8.36
N ASP A 22 -19.52 -2.42 7.94
CA ASP A 22 -19.91 -3.84 8.18
C ASP A 22 -18.98 -4.87 7.50
N LYS A 23 -17.92 -4.39 6.85
CA LYS A 23 -16.87 -5.20 6.24
C LYS A 23 -15.97 -5.91 7.26
N ARG A 24 -16.18 -5.70 8.57
CA ARG A 24 -15.60 -6.56 9.63
C ARG A 24 -15.86 -8.05 9.39
N HIS A 25 -17.01 -8.38 8.78
CA HIS A 25 -17.40 -9.76 8.45
C HIS A 25 -16.82 -10.29 7.13
N LYS A 26 -16.11 -9.48 6.34
CA LYS A 26 -15.48 -9.90 5.09
C LYS A 26 -14.02 -10.28 5.33
N LEU A 27 -13.81 -11.55 5.65
CA LEU A 27 -12.47 -12.14 5.78
C LEU A 27 -11.65 -11.83 4.52
N GLY A 28 -10.52 -11.15 4.69
CA GLY A 28 -9.63 -10.73 3.59
C GLY A 28 -9.77 -9.27 3.14
N HIS A 29 -10.89 -8.58 3.42
CA HIS A 29 -11.06 -7.19 2.97
C HIS A 29 -10.16 -6.21 3.73
N ILE A 30 -10.12 -6.32 5.07
CA ILE A 30 -9.26 -5.49 5.93
C ILE A 30 -7.79 -5.79 5.65
N PHE A 31 -7.44 -7.07 5.44
CA PHE A 31 -6.07 -7.48 5.11
C PHE A 31 -5.63 -6.94 3.73
N GLY A 32 -6.49 -7.01 2.73
CA GLY A 32 -6.23 -6.41 1.42
C GLY A 32 -6.10 -4.89 1.47
N LEU A 33 -6.92 -4.22 2.28
CA LEU A 33 -6.82 -2.77 2.50
C LEU A 33 -5.52 -2.38 3.18
N TRP A 34 -5.08 -3.16 4.18
CA TRP A 34 -3.80 -2.96 4.85
C TRP A 34 -2.63 -3.13 3.88
N LEU A 35 -2.66 -4.17 3.05
CA LEU A 35 -1.65 -4.38 1.99
C LEU A 35 -1.61 -3.18 1.04
N LEU A 36 -2.76 -2.70 0.58
CA LEU A 36 -2.85 -1.54 -0.32
C LEU A 36 -2.29 -0.27 0.30
N LEU A 37 -2.62 0.00 1.56
CA LEU A 37 -2.17 1.21 2.24
C LEU A 37 -0.65 1.17 2.48
N ILE A 38 -0.13 0.07 3.04
CA ILE A 38 1.29 -0.02 3.37
C ILE A 38 2.16 -0.07 2.12
N TRP A 39 1.86 -0.97 1.18
CA TRP A 39 2.67 -1.15 -0.02
C TRP A 39 2.42 -0.07 -1.09
N GLY A 40 1.18 0.42 -1.21
CA GLY A 40 0.87 1.58 -2.06
C GLY A 40 1.53 2.85 -1.56
N GLY A 41 1.52 3.08 -0.25
CA GLY A 41 2.27 4.15 0.38
C GLY A 41 3.76 4.08 0.16
N ARG A 42 4.33 2.89 0.35
CA ARG A 42 5.75 2.64 0.13
C ARG A 42 6.16 2.93 -1.31
N PHE A 43 5.37 2.47 -2.28
CA PHE A 43 5.58 2.77 -3.70
C PHE A 43 5.60 4.29 -3.97
N VAL A 44 4.61 5.02 -3.43
CA VAL A 44 4.51 6.48 -3.61
C VAL A 44 5.66 7.21 -2.91
N LEU A 45 5.98 6.86 -1.67
CA LEU A 45 7.07 7.49 -0.92
C LEU A 45 8.44 7.22 -1.56
N GLU A 46 8.66 6.03 -2.10
CA GLU A 46 9.90 5.67 -2.79
C GLU A 46 10.03 6.38 -4.13
N TYR A 47 8.91 6.54 -4.88
CA TYR A 47 8.86 7.40 -6.07
C TYR A 47 9.22 8.86 -5.77
N PHE A 48 8.63 9.46 -4.73
CA PHE A 48 8.98 10.83 -4.33
C PHE A 48 10.44 10.96 -3.84
N LYS A 49 11.00 9.91 -3.22
CA LYS A 49 12.42 9.89 -2.81
C LYS A 49 13.36 9.82 -4.02
N GLU A 50 13.02 9.04 -5.04
CA GLU A 50 13.80 8.95 -6.29
C GLU A 50 13.80 10.30 -7.04
N ASP A 51 12.67 11.00 -7.07
CA ASP A 51 12.52 12.29 -7.74
C ASP A 51 13.27 13.43 -7.02
N LEU A 52 13.26 13.47 -5.68
CA LEU A 52 13.97 14.48 -4.88
C LEU A 52 15.47 14.20 -4.65
N GLY A 53 15.89 12.93 -4.71
CA GLY A 53 17.20 12.47 -4.22
C GLY A 53 18.09 11.84 -5.30
N GLY A 54 18.03 12.33 -6.54
CA GLY A 54 18.63 11.76 -7.75
C GLY A 54 20.13 11.37 -7.68
N ILE A 55 20.44 10.23 -7.06
CA ILE A 55 21.78 9.59 -7.08
C ILE A 55 21.69 8.16 -7.66
N GLN A 56 20.54 7.74 -8.18
CA GLN A 56 20.39 6.43 -8.87
C GLN A 56 20.31 6.53 -10.39
N THR A 57 20.44 7.74 -10.96
CA THR A 57 20.64 7.97 -12.40
C THR A 57 21.87 7.23 -12.98
N TYR A 58 22.67 6.55 -12.15
CA TYR A 58 23.89 5.85 -12.51
C TYR A 58 23.82 4.32 -12.57
N PHE A 59 22.76 3.66 -12.09
CA PHE A 59 22.64 2.19 -12.17
C PHE A 59 21.31 1.80 -12.82
N GLY A 60 21.39 1.24 -14.03
CA GLY A 60 20.25 0.94 -14.90
C GLY A 60 19.30 -0.13 -14.38
N ASN A 61 18.44 0.24 -13.42
CA ASN A 61 17.24 -0.50 -13.06
C ASN A 61 16.09 0.50 -12.96
N VAL A 62 15.14 0.37 -13.89
CA VAL A 62 14.00 1.27 -14.14
C VAL A 62 13.04 1.40 -12.93
N LEU A 63 13.18 0.55 -11.91
CA LEU A 63 12.38 0.53 -10.69
C LEU A 63 13.26 0.11 -9.50
N SER A 64 13.11 0.76 -8.35
CA SER A 64 13.75 0.32 -7.09
C SER A 64 13.24 -1.03 -6.62
N THR A 65 14.06 -1.73 -5.83
CA THR A 65 13.67 -3.02 -5.23
C THR A 65 12.38 -2.92 -4.42
N GLY A 66 12.15 -1.80 -3.74
CA GLY A 66 10.92 -1.57 -2.98
C GLY A 66 9.70 -1.37 -3.88
N GLN A 67 9.83 -0.67 -5.02
CA GLN A 67 8.75 -0.55 -6.01
C GLN A 67 8.39 -1.90 -6.64
N LEU A 68 9.40 -2.69 -7.02
CA LEU A 68 9.18 -4.00 -7.64
C LEU A 68 8.48 -5.00 -6.71
N LEU A 69 8.76 -4.96 -5.40
CA LEU A 69 8.05 -5.75 -4.38
C LEU A 69 6.66 -5.19 -4.07
N SER A 70 6.48 -3.87 -4.15
CA SER A 70 5.20 -3.22 -3.83
C SER A 70 4.12 -3.53 -4.87
N ILE A 71 4.48 -3.57 -6.16
CA ILE A 71 3.53 -3.82 -7.27
C ILE A 71 2.73 -5.14 -7.08
N PRO A 72 3.35 -6.33 -6.93
CA PRO A 72 2.60 -7.58 -6.79
C PRO A 72 1.76 -7.61 -5.51
N LEU A 73 2.21 -6.94 -4.44
CA LEU A 73 1.48 -6.89 -3.17
C LEU A 73 0.28 -5.92 -3.22
N ILE A 74 0.40 -4.82 -3.96
CA ILE A 74 -0.73 -3.92 -4.29
C ILE A 74 -1.76 -4.68 -5.13
N ILE A 75 -1.32 -5.40 -6.17
CA ILE A 75 -2.22 -6.22 -7.00
C ILE A 75 -2.93 -7.28 -6.16
N TRP A 76 -2.22 -7.93 -5.24
CA TRP A 76 -2.80 -8.90 -4.33
C TRP A 76 -3.79 -8.26 -3.34
N GLY A 77 -3.46 -7.09 -2.81
CA GLY A 77 -4.34 -6.30 -1.96
C GLY A 77 -5.63 -5.89 -2.68
N LEU A 78 -5.53 -5.41 -3.93
CA LEU A 78 -6.68 -5.12 -4.79
C LEU A 78 -7.51 -6.38 -5.01
N TYR A 79 -6.88 -7.50 -5.35
CA TYR A 79 -7.58 -8.77 -5.53
C TYR A 79 -8.37 -9.14 -4.27
N LEU A 80 -7.78 -9.04 -3.08
CA LEU A 80 -8.47 -9.36 -1.83
C LEU A 80 -9.60 -8.38 -1.48
N VAL A 81 -9.46 -7.10 -1.83
CA VAL A 81 -10.48 -6.07 -1.61
C VAL A 81 -11.67 -6.24 -2.57
N PHE A 82 -11.38 -6.53 -3.85
CA PHE A 82 -12.36 -6.61 -4.93
C PHE A 82 -12.88 -8.02 -5.22
N ARG A 83 -12.24 -9.08 -4.68
CA ARG A 83 -12.75 -10.45 -4.74
C ARG A 83 -14.17 -10.45 -4.18
N LYS A 84 -15.15 -10.58 -5.08
CA LYS A 84 -16.54 -10.80 -4.71
C LYS A 84 -16.60 -12.05 -3.85
N LYS A 85 -17.32 -11.96 -2.72
CA LYS A 85 -17.84 -13.14 -2.05
C LYS A 85 -18.52 -13.97 -3.15
N GLN A 86 -18.00 -15.16 -3.44
CA GLN A 86 -18.88 -16.21 -3.96
C GLN A 86 -19.84 -16.45 -2.80
N GLY A 87 -20.99 -15.80 -2.88
CA GLY A 87 -22.17 -16.10 -2.07
C GLY A 87 -22.90 -17.24 -2.76
#